data_AF-A0A355TVE7-F1
#
_entry.id   AF-A0A355TVE7-F1
#
_cell.length_a   1.000
_cell.length_b   1.000
_cell.length_c   1.000
_cell.angle_alpha   90.00
_cell.angle_beta   90.00
_cell.angle_gamma   90.00
#
_symmetry.space_group_name_H-M   'P 1'
#
loop_
_entity.id
_entity.type
_entity.pdbx_description
1 polymer ?
#
loop_
_entity_poly.entity_id
_entity_poly.type
_entity_poly.pdbx_seq_one_letter_code
_entity_poly.pdbx_strand_id
1 'polypeptide(L)'
;MPFAILCDRKNSYTEEFDDVIIFENGATNSYLDKLSLGEYLPYDTTIFIDADCLAYGDLNQLFDYFKNVDDFSCFGRVLSLDDKTGWFEYQNLGSLKEKVSYVVGLHGGIVNGGKCLSPDTFPTESNLLLLGIH
;
A
#
# COMPACT_ATOMS: atom_id res chain seq x y z
N MET A 1 5.11 -14.81 -9.03
CA MET A 1 4.64 -13.57 -8.41
C MET A 1 5.48 -12.45 -8.99
N PRO A 2 4.89 -11.56 -9.81
CA PRO A 2 5.57 -10.38 -10.30
C PRO A 2 5.81 -9.39 -9.15
N PHE A 3 6.92 -8.67 -9.26
CA PHE A 3 7.36 -7.64 -8.32
C PHE A 3 7.42 -6.30 -9.03
N ALA A 4 6.72 -5.32 -8.47
CA ALA A 4 6.84 -3.95 -8.91
C ALA A 4 7.67 -3.12 -7.90
N ILE A 5 8.20 -1.99 -8.36
CA ILE A 5 8.74 -0.94 -7.51
C ILE A 5 8.07 0.40 -7.83
N LEU A 6 7.66 1.13 -6.79
CA LEU A 6 7.28 2.54 -6.88
C LEU A 6 8.46 3.38 -6.42
N CYS A 7 8.89 4.32 -7.26
CA CYS A 7 10.02 5.19 -6.97
C CYS A 7 9.90 6.55 -7.67
N ASP A 8 10.76 7.50 -7.31
CA ASP A 8 10.83 8.84 -7.90
C ASP A 8 11.77 8.90 -9.13
N ARG A 9 12.58 7.86 -9.34
CA ARG A 9 13.55 7.76 -10.44
C ARG A 9 13.94 6.32 -10.76
N LYS A 10 14.37 6.09 -12.00
CA LYS A 10 15.00 4.84 -12.44
C LYS A 10 16.49 4.82 -12.11
N ASN A 11 17.00 3.64 -11.77
CA ASN A 11 18.43 3.37 -11.58
C ASN A 11 18.72 1.88 -11.86
N SER A 12 19.98 1.45 -11.71
CA SER A 12 20.39 0.07 -11.97
C SER A 12 19.68 -0.97 -11.11
N TYR A 13 19.21 -0.62 -9.92
CA TYR A 13 18.47 -1.53 -9.03
C TYR A 13 16.99 -1.64 -9.40
N THR A 14 16.41 -0.60 -10.03
CA THR A 14 15.02 -0.67 -10.50
C THR A 14 14.84 -1.68 -11.64
N GLU A 15 15.92 -2.03 -12.34
CA GLU A 15 15.91 -3.04 -13.41
C GLU A 15 15.72 -4.48 -12.87
N GLU A 16 15.83 -4.69 -11.56
CA GLU A 16 15.61 -6.00 -10.92
C GLU A 16 14.12 -6.32 -10.71
N PHE A 17 13.22 -5.38 -11.00
CA PHE A 17 11.77 -5.51 -10.83
C PHE A 17 11.07 -5.73 -12.17
N ASP A 18 9.95 -6.45 -12.15
CA ASP A 18 9.13 -6.72 -13.34
C ASP A 18 8.47 -5.44 -13.86
N ASP A 19 7.99 -4.58 -12.94
CA ASP A 19 7.36 -3.30 -13.26
C ASP A 19 7.96 -2.15 -12.43
N VAL A 20 8.15 -1.00 -13.08
CA VAL A 20 8.68 0.21 -12.43
C VAL A 20 7.69 1.36 -12.62
N ILE A 21 7.07 1.79 -11.52
CA ILE A 21 6.13 2.91 -11.48
C ILE A 21 6.85 4.15 -10.95
N ILE A 22 6.84 5.22 -11.74
CA ILE A 22 7.47 6.48 -11.37
C ILE A 22 6.44 7.46 -10.81
N PHE A 23 6.72 8.03 -9.65
CA PHE A 23 6.01 9.22 -9.18
C PHE A 23 6.45 10.43 -9.99
N GLU A 24 5.72 10.75 -11.07
CA GLU A 24 6.05 11.83 -12.00
C GLU A 24 6.26 13.20 -11.31
N ASN A 25 5.54 13.44 -10.20
CA ASN A 25 5.66 14.65 -9.40
C ASN A 25 6.50 14.47 -8.12
N GLY A 26 7.15 13.31 -7.96
CA GLY A 26 7.83 12.89 -6.73
C GLY A 26 6.89 12.60 -5.57
N ALA A 27 7.46 12.07 -4.48
CA ALA A 27 6.78 11.96 -3.19
C ALA A 27 6.80 13.31 -2.47
N THR A 28 5.75 13.64 -1.72
CA THR A 28 5.72 14.84 -0.87
C THR A 28 6.51 14.67 0.44
N ASN A 29 7.01 13.45 0.70
CA ASN A 29 7.63 13.02 1.95
C ASN A 29 6.69 13.16 3.15
N SER A 30 5.40 12.95 2.90
CA SER A 30 4.36 12.94 3.92
C SER A 30 3.80 11.53 4.10
N TYR A 31 3.30 11.22 5.29
CA TYR A 31 2.54 9.98 5.50
C TYR A 31 1.32 9.88 4.56
N LEU A 32 0.85 11.02 4.03
CA LEU A 32 -0.24 11.09 3.05
C LEU A 32 0.12 10.44 1.71
N ASP A 33 1.40 10.39 1.33
CA ASP A 33 1.83 9.70 0.10
C ASP A 33 1.51 8.20 0.16
N LYS A 34 1.47 7.62 1.37
CA LYS A 34 1.08 6.22 1.55
C LYS A 34 -0.44 6.02 1.44
N LEU A 35 -1.25 7.05 1.70
CA LEU A 35 -2.71 6.99 1.50
C LEU A 35 -3.09 7.13 0.01
N SER A 36 -2.25 7.79 -0.80
CA SER A 36 -2.47 7.93 -2.24
C SER A 36 -2.00 6.73 -3.06
N LEU A 37 -1.43 5.69 -2.44
CA LEU A 37 -0.94 4.49 -3.14
C LEU A 37 -2.01 3.73 -3.91
N GLY A 38 -3.28 3.86 -3.51
CA GLY A 38 -4.41 3.32 -4.28
C GLY A 38 -4.51 3.88 -5.71
N GLU A 39 -3.88 5.02 -5.99
CA GLU A 39 -3.80 5.61 -7.33
C GLU A 39 -2.73 4.94 -8.22
N TYR A 40 -1.84 4.15 -7.62
CA TYR A 40 -0.66 3.56 -8.26
C TYR A 40 -0.65 2.04 -8.19
N LEU A 41 -1.82 1.38 -8.26
CA LEU A 41 -1.93 -0.08 -8.19
C LEU A 41 -1.42 -0.74 -9.50
N PRO A 42 -0.22 -1.39 -9.49
CA PRO A 42 0.29 -2.11 -10.68
C PRO A 42 -0.59 -3.30 -11.05
N TYR A 43 -1.23 -3.91 -10.06
CA TYR A 43 -1.95 -5.18 -10.18
C TYR A 43 -3.35 -5.10 -9.55
N ASP A 44 -4.17 -6.12 -9.79
CA ASP A 44 -5.54 -6.19 -9.26
C ASP A 44 -5.56 -6.31 -7.73
N THR A 45 -4.64 -7.10 -7.17
CA THR A 45 -4.35 -7.18 -5.74
C THR A 45 -2.87 -6.89 -5.55
N THR A 46 -2.58 -5.91 -4.70
CA THR A 46 -1.23 -5.42 -4.48
C THR A 46 -0.93 -5.37 -2.99
N ILE A 47 0.12 -6.06 -2.54
CA ILE A 47 0.64 -5.91 -1.19
C ILE A 47 1.86 -4.98 -1.25
N PHE A 48 1.76 -3.83 -0.61
CA PHE A 48 2.82 -2.86 -0.43
C PHE A 48 3.68 -3.23 0.78
N ILE A 49 4.99 -3.23 0.59
CA ILE A 49 6.01 -3.40 1.63
C ILE A 49 6.95 -2.19 1.59
N ASP A 50 7.13 -1.49 2.71
CA ASP A 50 8.10 -0.38 2.80
C ASP A 50 9.53 -0.82 2.44
N ALA A 51 10.31 0.02 1.76
CA ALA A 51 11.68 -0.32 1.33
C ALA A 51 12.69 -0.44 2.48
N ASP A 52 12.36 0.02 3.68
CA ASP A 52 13.15 -0.22 4.89
C ASP A 52 12.82 -1.57 5.56
N CYS A 53 11.98 -2.40 4.93
CA CYS A 53 11.68 -3.76 5.39
C CYS A 53 12.55 -4.81 4.68
N LEU A 54 12.89 -5.87 5.42
CA LEU A 54 13.46 -7.09 4.87
C LEU A 54 12.35 -8.14 4.72
N ALA A 55 11.95 -8.42 3.48
CA ALA A 55 11.02 -9.50 3.19
C ALA A 55 11.75 -10.85 3.11
N TYR A 56 11.34 -11.83 3.92
CA TYR A 56 11.96 -13.16 3.96
C TYR A 56 10.90 -14.24 4.17
N GLY A 57 11.09 -15.40 3.54
CA GLY A 57 10.18 -16.55 3.63
C GLY A 57 9.17 -16.60 2.47
N ASP A 58 8.07 -17.33 2.69
CA ASP A 58 7.00 -17.45 1.70
C ASP A 58 6.00 -16.29 1.82
N LEU A 59 6.16 -15.31 0.91
CA LEU A 59 5.36 -14.09 0.90
C LEU A 59 3.94 -14.30 0.36
N ASN A 60 3.65 -15.46 -0.26
CA ASN A 60 2.29 -15.76 -0.73
C ASN A 60 1.29 -15.85 0.43
N GLN A 61 1.77 -16.19 1.63
CA GLN A 61 0.95 -16.22 2.85
C GLN A 61 0.35 -14.86 3.20
N LEU A 62 0.95 -13.76 2.73
CA LEU A 62 0.40 -12.43 2.97
C LEU A 62 -0.97 -12.25 2.27
N PHE A 63 -1.17 -12.84 1.10
CA PHE A 63 -2.46 -12.80 0.40
C PHE A 63 -3.53 -13.60 1.13
N ASP A 64 -3.18 -14.69 1.81
CA ASP A 64 -4.14 -15.45 2.62
C ASP A 64 -4.71 -14.64 3.78
N TYR A 65 -3.94 -13.71 4.36
CA TYR A 65 -4.42 -12.80 5.39
C TYR A 65 -5.42 -11.77 4.83
N PHE A 66 -5.26 -11.37 3.57
CA PHE A 66 -6.08 -10.35 2.91
C PHE A 66 -7.15 -10.91 1.96
N LYS A 67 -7.31 -12.23 1.84
CA LYS A 67 -8.22 -12.84 0.85
C LYS A 67 -9.70 -12.46 0.97
N ASN A 68 -10.12 -11.98 2.14
CA ASN A 68 -11.51 -11.62 2.44
C ASN A 68 -11.70 -10.10 2.65
N VAL A 69 -10.69 -9.28 2.34
CA VAL A 69 -10.82 -7.82 2.39
C VAL A 69 -10.98 -7.28 0.98
N ASP A 70 -11.89 -6.32 0.81
CA ASP A 70 -12.26 -5.71 -0.47
C ASP A 70 -11.63 -4.33 -0.69
N ASP A 71 -10.99 -3.77 0.35
CA ASP A 71 -10.48 -2.40 0.38
C ASP A 71 -8.98 -2.31 0.74
N PHE A 72 -8.53 -1.08 0.98
CA PHE A 72 -7.20 -0.80 1.50
C PHE A 72 -7.10 -1.24 2.96
N SER A 73 -6.29 -2.27 3.22
CA SER A 73 -6.25 -2.99 4.48
C SER A 73 -4.83 -3.15 4.98
N CYS A 74 -4.61 -3.12 6.29
CA CYS A 74 -3.26 -3.19 6.85
C CYS A 74 -3.26 -3.86 8.23
N PHE A 75 -2.08 -4.30 8.67
CA PHE A 75 -1.92 -4.81 10.03
C PHE A 75 -1.85 -3.66 11.04
N GLY A 76 -2.78 -3.66 11.99
CA GLY A 76 -2.81 -2.64 13.01
C GLY A 76 -4.09 -2.62 13.82
N ARG A 77 -4.40 -1.43 14.32
CA ARG A 77 -5.58 -1.15 15.14
C ARG A 77 -6.49 -0.17 14.40
N VAL A 78 -7.80 -0.42 14.48
CA VAL A 78 -8.82 0.56 14.11
C VAL A 78 -9.05 1.49 15.30
N LEU A 79 -8.87 2.79 15.08
CA LEU A 79 -8.98 3.84 16.09
C LEU A 79 -10.10 4.83 15.70
N SER A 80 -10.62 5.56 16.68
CA SER A 80 -11.63 6.59 16.44
C SER A 80 -11.05 7.77 15.65
N LEU A 81 -11.91 8.51 14.93
CA LEU A 81 -11.48 9.63 14.08
C LEU A 81 -10.85 10.80 14.86
N ASP A 82 -11.11 10.90 16.16
CA ASP A 82 -10.53 11.90 17.06
C ASP A 82 -9.24 11.43 17.76
N ASP A 83 -8.81 10.20 17.52
CA ASP A 83 -7.58 9.65 18.08
C ASP A 83 -6.35 10.36 17.51
N LYS A 84 -5.42 10.75 18.38
CA LYS A 84 -4.17 11.48 18.05
C LYS A 84 -2.92 10.60 18.09
N THR A 85 -3.08 9.32 18.40
CA THR A 85 -2.01 8.32 18.51
C THR A 85 -1.94 7.40 17.29
N GLY A 86 -2.89 7.55 16.36
CA GLY A 86 -2.86 6.90 15.08
C GLY A 86 -1.80 7.47 14.13
N TRP A 87 -1.75 6.87 12.96
CA TRP A 87 -0.79 7.19 11.91
C TRP A 87 -1.00 8.59 11.32
N PHE A 88 -2.22 9.10 11.41
CA PHE A 88 -2.58 10.43 10.95
C PHE A 88 -3.62 11.06 11.86
N GLU A 89 -3.66 12.39 11.89
CA GLU A 89 -4.74 13.13 12.51
C GLU A 89 -5.81 13.43 11.46
N TYR A 90 -7.04 13.01 11.71
CA TYR A 90 -8.17 13.15 10.77
C TYR A 90 -8.41 14.60 10.29
N GLN A 91 -8.08 15.60 11.12
CA GLN A 91 -8.26 17.00 10.76
C GLN A 91 -7.29 17.47 9.66
N ASN A 92 -6.16 16.79 9.47
CA ASN A 92 -5.10 17.17 8.55
C ASN A 92 -5.19 16.46 7.19
N LEU A 93 -6.22 15.64 6.96
CA LEU A 93 -6.37 14.83 5.74
C LEU A 93 -6.75 15.61 4.47
N GLY A 94 -7.14 16.88 4.58
CA GLY A 94 -7.52 17.69 3.42
C GLY A 94 -8.63 17.02 2.60
N SER A 95 -8.39 16.82 1.30
CA SER A 95 -9.34 16.16 0.37
C SER A 95 -9.54 14.67 0.61
N LEU A 96 -8.64 14.00 1.33
CA LEU A 96 -8.77 12.57 1.65
C LEU A 96 -9.77 12.30 2.77
N LYS A 97 -10.19 13.34 3.50
CA LYS A 97 -11.06 13.23 4.67
C LYS A 97 -12.36 12.48 4.39
N GLU A 98 -12.97 12.70 3.23
CA GLU A 98 -14.22 12.04 2.82
C GLU A 98 -14.04 10.56 2.44
N LYS A 99 -12.80 10.11 2.21
CA LYS A 99 -12.48 8.73 1.84
C LYS A 99 -12.09 7.86 3.03
N VAL A 100 -12.02 8.43 4.24
CA VAL A 100 -11.50 7.75 5.45
C VAL A 100 -12.62 7.58 6.48
N SER A 101 -12.88 6.34 6.89
CA SER A 101 -13.91 6.02 7.89
C SER A 101 -13.36 5.80 9.31
N TYR A 102 -12.04 5.66 9.48
CA TYR A 102 -11.38 5.44 10.77
C TYR A 102 -9.91 5.87 10.73
N VAL A 103 -9.30 6.07 11.90
CA VAL A 103 -7.85 6.30 12.02
C VAL A 103 -7.15 4.95 12.18
N VAL A 104 -6.01 4.78 11.53
CA VAL A 104 -5.23 3.54 11.59
C VAL A 104 -4.09 3.68 12.57
N GLY A 105 -3.94 2.76 13.52
CA GLY A 105 -2.71 2.57 14.29
C GLY A 105 -1.88 1.45 13.70
N LEU A 106 -0.99 1.75 12.75
CA LEU A 106 -0.14 0.75 12.08
C LEU A 106 0.92 0.17 13.01
N HIS A 107 1.24 -1.11 12.80
CA HIS A 107 2.44 -1.75 13.36
C HIS A 107 3.23 -2.34 12.17
N GLY A 108 4.16 -1.56 11.60
CA GLY A 108 5.00 -1.97 10.48
C GLY A 108 4.50 -1.50 9.10
N GLY A 109 5.31 -1.79 8.07
CA GLY A 109 5.19 -1.23 6.72
C GLY A 109 4.49 -2.10 5.69
N ILE A 110 3.50 -2.92 6.09
CA ILE A 110 2.77 -3.81 5.17
C ILE A 110 1.33 -3.34 5.00
N VAL A 111 0.92 -3.12 3.76
CA VAL A 111 -0.43 -2.65 3.41
C VAL A 111 -0.95 -3.36 2.16
N ASN A 112 -2.22 -3.75 2.12
CA ASN A 112 -2.91 -4.29 0.96
C ASN A 112 -3.73 -3.21 0.26
N GLY A 113 -3.66 -3.15 -1.06
CA GLY A 113 -4.54 -2.35 -1.91
C GLY A 113 -5.11 -3.19 -3.04
N GLY A 114 -6.43 -3.22 -3.16
CA GLY A 114 -7.14 -3.87 -4.27
C GLY A 114 -7.82 -2.85 -5.17
N LYS A 115 -7.91 -3.15 -6.47
CA LYS A 115 -8.95 -2.53 -7.30
C LYS A 115 -10.28 -3.12 -6.84
N CYS A 116 -11.29 -2.28 -6.65
CA CYS A 116 -12.63 -2.74 -6.29
C CYS A 116 -13.15 -3.69 -7.38
N LEU A 117 -12.98 -5.00 -7.17
CA LEU A 117 -13.51 -6.04 -8.01
C LEU A 117 -14.88 -6.42 -7.44
N SER A 118 -15.89 -6.52 -8.30
CA SER A 118 -17.18 -7.11 -7.93
C SER A 118 -16.95 -8.43 -7.19
N PRO A 119 -17.78 -8.79 -6.19
CA PRO A 119 -17.58 -9.95 -5.32
C PRO A 119 -17.45 -11.32 -6.03
N ASP A 120 -17.68 -11.38 -7.34
CA ASP A 120 -17.62 -12.58 -8.16
C ASP A 120 -16.33 -12.72 -9.01
N THR A 121 -15.36 -11.79 -8.90
CA THR A 121 -14.13 -11.81 -9.71
C THR A 121 -12.90 -12.07 -8.83
N PHE A 122 -12.53 -13.33 -8.65
CA PHE A 122 -11.24 -13.69 -8.06
C PHE A 122 -10.12 -13.46 -9.10
N PRO A 123 -9.11 -12.62 -8.83
CA PRO A 123 -7.94 -12.58 -9.68
C PRO A 123 -7.09 -13.83 -9.43
N THR A 124 -6.69 -14.48 -10.52
CA THR A 124 -5.91 -15.72 -10.52
C THR A 124 -4.42 -15.53 -10.24
N GLU A 125 -3.96 -14.31 -9.98
CA GLU A 125 -2.53 -13.99 -9.80
C GLU A 125 -2.30 -13.07 -8.59
N SER A 126 -1.54 -13.58 -7.61
CA SER A 126 -1.13 -12.89 -6.38
C SER A 126 0.17 -12.12 -6.62
N ASN A 127 0.19 -10.80 -6.38
CA ASN A 127 1.28 -9.90 -6.80
C ASN A 127 1.75 -8.93 -5.69
N LEU A 128 3.07 -8.83 -5.47
CA LEU A 128 3.70 -8.13 -4.34
C LEU A 128 4.46 -6.89 -4.83
N LEU A 129 4.46 -5.82 -4.05
CA LEU A 129 5.05 -4.53 -4.41
C LEU A 129 5.91 -3.97 -3.26
N LEU A 130 7.13 -3.53 -3.59
CA LEU A 130 8.05 -2.89 -2.66
C LEU A 130 8.03 -1.36 -2.88
N LEU A 131 7.89 -0.60 -1.80
CA LEU A 131 7.80 0.86 -1.75
C LEU A 131 9.16 1.49 -1.46
N GLY A 132 9.89 1.87 -2.50
CA GLY A 132 11.08 2.70 -2.38
C GLY A 132 10.73 4.18 -2.33
N ILE A 133 10.46 4.74 -1.15
CA ILE A 133 10.42 6.20 -0.96
C ILE A 133 11.81 6.63 -0.45
N HIS A 134 12.52 7.43 -1.25
CA HIS A 134 13.75 8.11 -0.85
C HIS A 134 13.56 9.63 -0.89
#